data_AF-A0A7K2EDH3-F1
#
_entry.id   AF-A0A7K2EDH3-F1
#
_cell.length_a   1.000
_cell.length_b   1.000
_cell.length_c   1.000
_cell.angle_alpha   90.00
_cell.angle_beta   90.00
_cell.angle_gamma   90.00
#
_symmetry.space_group_name_H-M   'P 1'
#
loop_
_entity.id
_entity.type
_entity.pdbx_description
1 polymer ?
#
loop_
_entity_poly.entity_id
_entity_poly.type
_entity_poly.pdbx_seq_one_letter_code
_entity_poly.pdbx_strand_id
1 'polypeptide(L)' 'PLEAGMTFTIEPSVFWPGRVGVRVEDVIVCTPDGGVKLNEHPTDLVANE' A
#
# COMPACT_ATOMS: atom_id res chain seq x y z
N PRO A 1 3.11 -18.43 8.66
CA PRO A 1 1.95 -18.09 7.81
C PRO A 1 1.41 -16.72 8.23
N LEU A 2 0.62 -16.03 7.40
CA LEU A 2 -0.12 -14.85 7.87
C LEU A 2 -1.29 -15.30 8.75
N GLU A 3 -1.51 -14.61 9.87
CA GLU A 3 -2.54 -14.95 10.85
C GLU A 3 -3.54 -13.80 10.99
N ALA A 4 -4.80 -14.12 11.27
CA ALA A 4 -5.84 -13.11 11.48
C ALA A 4 -5.45 -12.17 12.63
N GLY A 5 -5.68 -10.87 12.42
CA GLY A 5 -5.28 -9.80 13.35
C GLY A 5 -3.88 -9.22 13.10
N MET A 6 -3.02 -9.87 12.28
CA MET A 6 -1.77 -9.25 11.84
C MET A 6 -2.04 -8.03 10.97
N THR A 7 -1.21 -6.99 11.11
CA THR A 7 -1.21 -5.79 10.27
C THR A 7 0.14 -5.58 9.64
N PHE A 8 0.18 -5.28 8.34
CA PHE A 8 1.39 -4.99 7.59
C PHE A 8 1.10 -4.11 6.37
N THR A 9 2.15 -3.64 5.71
CA THR A 9 2.06 -2.80 4.52
C THR A 9 2.18 -3.64 3.24
N ILE A 10 1.43 -3.26 2.21
CA ILE A 10 1.70 -3.61 0.83
C ILE A 10 2.17 -2.34 0.14
N GLU A 11 3.46 -2.27 -0.16
CA GLU A 11 4.12 -0.98 -0.46
C GLU A 11 5.11 -1.01 -1.65
N PRO A 12 4.68 -1.51 -2.84
CA PRO A 12 5.56 -1.60 -3.99
C PRO A 12 6.14 -0.25 -4.41
N SER A 13 7.42 -0.25 -4.78
CA SER A 13 8.16 0.94 -5.18
C SER A 13 8.85 0.77 -6.53
N VAL A 14 8.89 1.85 -7.31
CA VAL A 14 9.70 1.97 -8.54
C VAL A 14 10.59 3.20 -8.41
N PHE A 15 11.89 3.02 -8.66
CA PHE A 15 12.87 4.10 -8.61
C PHE A 15 13.57 4.23 -9.96
N TRP A 16 13.56 5.45 -10.50
CA TRP A 16 14.44 5.88 -11.59
C TRP A 16 15.49 6.85 -11.02
N PRO A 17 16.74 6.39 -10.83
CA PRO A 17 17.80 7.21 -10.26
C PRO A 17 17.96 8.57 -10.97
N GLY A 18 18.03 9.64 -10.18
CA GLY A 18 18.18 11.01 -10.66
C GLY A 18 16.93 11.60 -11.32
N ARG A 19 15.78 10.91 -11.30
CA ARG A 19 14.53 11.40 -11.90
C ARG A 19 13.33 11.34 -10.96
N VAL A 20 12.90 10.14 -10.57
CA VAL A 20 11.66 9.97 -9.79
C VAL A 20 11.71 8.69 -8.97
N GLY A 21 11.06 8.71 -7.82
CA GLY A 21 10.66 7.53 -7.06
C GLY A 21 9.17 7.59 -6.82
N VAL A 22 8.48 6.45 -7.00
CA VAL A 22 7.05 6.32 -6.70
C VAL A 22 6.85 5.09 -5.83
N ARG A 23 6.06 5.25 -4.76
CA ARG A 23 5.54 4.16 -3.94
C ARG A 23 4.04 4.36 -3.78
N VAL A 24 3.29 3.27 -3.86
CA VAL A 24 1.89 3.20 -3.43
C VAL A 24 1.86 2.25 -2.25
N GLU A 25 1.25 2.68 -1.15
CA GLU A 25 1.31 1.96 0.12
C GLU A 25 -0.08 1.89 0.75
N ASP A 26 -0.48 0.68 1.13
CA ASP A 26 -1.67 0.40 1.91
C ASP A 26 -1.32 -0.42 3.15
N VAL A 27 -1.96 -0.10 4.28
CA VAL A 27 -1.98 -0.90 5.49
C VAL A 27 -3.10 -1.92 5.35
N ILE A 28 -2.74 -3.19 5.50
CA ILE A 28 -3.63 -4.33 5.40
C ILE A 28 -3.77 -4.99 6.77
N VAL A 29 -5.00 -5.30 7.16
CA VAL A 29 -5.27 -6.23 8.26
C VAL A 29 -5.61 -7.61 7.70
N CYS A 30 -4.97 -8.65 8.23
CA CYS A 30 -5.37 -10.03 7.96
C CYS A 30 -6.68 -10.36 8.68
N THR A 31 -7.66 -10.83 7.92
CA THR A 31 -8.90 -11.41 8.41
C THR A 31 -8.92 -12.91 8.10
N PRO A 32 -9.87 -13.69 8.65
CA PRO A 32 -10.01 -15.10 8.28
C PRO A 32 -10.22 -15.36 6.77
N ASP A 33 -10.79 -14.38 6.05
CA ASP A 33 -11.19 -14.52 4.64
C ASP A 33 -10.22 -13.83 3.66
N GLY A 34 -9.14 -13.21 4.16
CA GLY A 34 -8.16 -12.49 3.34
C GLY A 34 -7.68 -11.18 3.97
N GLY A 35 -6.97 -10.36 3.19
CA GLY A 35 -6.51 -9.04 3.62
C GLY A 35 -7.55 -7.95 3.34
N VAL A 36 -7.81 -7.07 4.31
CA VAL A 36 -8.65 -5.88 4.15
C VAL A 36 -7.79 -4.63 4.25
N LYS A 37 -7.94 -3.73 3.26
CA LYS A 37 -7.27 -2.42 3.24
C LYS A 37 -7.90 -1.49 4.29
N LEU A 38 -7.05 -0.85 5.08
CA LEU A 38 -7.46 0.12 6.10
C LEU A 38 -7.44 1.57 5.59
N ASN A 39 -6.68 1.85 4.53
CA ASN A 39 -6.59 3.20 3.96
C ASN A 39 -7.80 3.49 3.05
N GLU A 40 -8.28 4.73 3.04
CA GLU A 40 -9.37 5.17 2.15
C GLU A 40 -8.88 6.03 0.98
N HIS A 41 -7.61 6.48 1.01
CA HIS A 41 -7.06 7.33 -0.04
C HIS A 41 -6.96 6.57 -1.38
N PRO A 42 -7.28 7.22 -2.53
CA PRO A 42 -7.10 6.61 -3.84
C PRO A 42 -5.63 6.31 -4.12
N THR A 43 -5.40 5.29 -4.96
CA THR A 43 -4.06 4.89 -5.42
C THR A 43 -3.62 5.65 -6.67
N ASP A 44 -4.48 6.52 -7.21
CA ASP A 44 -4.19 7.33 -8.38
C ASP A 44 -3.11 8.38 -8.09
N LEU A 45 -2.34 8.74 -9.11
CA LEU A 45 -1.44 9.87 -9.03
C LEU A 45 -2.26 11.17 -8.99
N VAL A 46 -2.23 11.84 -7.84
CA VAL A 46 -2.80 13.18 -7.68
C VAL A 46 -1.68 14.20 -7.83
N ALA A 47 -1.81 15.10 -8.80
CA ALA A 47 -0.93 16.26 -8.96
C ALA A 47 -1.72 17.52 -8.60
N ASN A 48 -1.08 18.44 -7.87
CA ASN A 48 -1.65 19.77 -7.68
C ASN A 48 -1.62 20.54 -9.01
N GLU A 49 -2.60 21.40 -9.22
CA GLU A 49 -2.54 22.42 -10.29
C GLU A 49 -1.46 23.48 -10.03
#